data_AF-A0A4S2RBK1-F1
#
_entry.id   AF-A0A4S2RBK1-F1
#
_cell.length_a   1.000
_cell.length_b   1.000
_cell.length_c   1.000
_cell.angle_alpha   90.00
_cell.angle_beta   90.00
_cell.angle_gamma   90.00
#
_symmetry.space_group_name_H-M   'P 1'
#
loop_
_entity.id
_entity.type
_entity.pdbx_description
1 polymer ?
#
loop_
_entity_poly.entity_id
_entity_poly.type
_entity_poly.pdbx_seq_one_letter_code
_entity_poly.pdbx_strand_id
1 'polypeptide(L)'
;MASFRGREELLVPEKRPRGYQPYWRPRTPTLELLAAVDAVLDRYADHLPVTIRQVFYAAVSDGVLPKTERGYRRLQETLGMARRAGRIPWEAIRDESGTAAVPAAFAGPDAFRAGLRRATEGYRLDRQEGQPVRLEVWCEAAGMVPQLAAIADPYG
;
A
#
# COMPACT_ATOMS: atom_id res chain seq x y z
N MET A 1 -27.46 -53.90 -4.17
CA MET A 1 -27.55 -52.76 -3.23
C MET A 1 -26.14 -52.38 -2.79
N ALA A 2 -25.48 -51.51 -3.57
CA ALA A 2 -24.12 -51.07 -3.29
C ALA A 2 -24.12 -50.02 -2.17
N SER A 3 -23.42 -50.34 -1.07
CA SER A 3 -23.24 -49.47 0.09
C SER A 3 -22.23 -48.37 -0.25
N PHE A 4 -22.72 -47.14 -0.45
CA PHE A 4 -21.88 -45.96 -0.53
C PHE A 4 -21.49 -45.55 0.90
N ARG A 5 -20.31 -46.00 1.34
CA ARG A 5 -19.70 -45.51 2.57
C ARG A 5 -19.11 -44.13 2.26
N GLY A 6 -19.84 -43.07 2.65
CA GLY A 6 -19.39 -41.69 2.52
C GLY A 6 -18.05 -41.50 3.22
N ARG A 7 -17.04 -41.03 2.50
CA ARG A 7 -15.83 -40.48 3.12
C ARG A 7 -16.23 -39.14 3.72
N GLU A 8 -16.25 -39.05 5.05
CA GLU A 8 -16.11 -37.77 5.73
C GLU A 8 -14.74 -37.21 5.38
N GLU A 9 -14.70 -36.28 4.43
CA GLU A 9 -13.57 -35.37 4.28
C GLU A 9 -13.48 -34.54 5.55
N LEU A 10 -12.58 -34.94 6.45
CA LEU A 10 -12.10 -34.07 7.51
C LEU A 10 -11.55 -32.79 6.86
N LEU A 11 -12.34 -31.71 6.95
CA LEU A 11 -11.88 -30.35 6.71
C LEU A 11 -10.71 -30.08 7.66
N VAL A 12 -9.49 -30.22 7.16
CA VAL A 12 -8.29 -29.75 7.83
C VAL A 12 -8.47 -28.24 8.00
N PRO A 13 -8.46 -27.69 9.23
CA PRO A 13 -8.57 -26.25 9.42
C PRO A 13 -7.39 -25.61 8.69
N GLU A 14 -7.68 -24.74 7.73
CA GLU A 14 -6.62 -24.02 7.04
C GLU A 14 -5.82 -23.23 8.07
N LYS A 15 -4.52 -23.52 8.19
CA LYS A 15 -3.61 -22.91 9.17
C LYS A 15 -3.52 -21.37 9.06
N ARG A 16 -4.04 -20.76 7.99
CA ARG A 16 -4.02 -19.33 7.77
C ARG A 16 -5.44 -18.81 7.50
N PRO A 17 -5.95 -17.87 8.32
CA PRO A 17 -7.27 -17.29 8.09
C PRO A 17 -7.33 -16.58 6.73
N ARG A 18 -8.30 -16.97 5.89
CA ARG A 18 -8.63 -16.35 4.60
C ARG A 18 -9.89 -15.49 4.72
N GLY A 19 -10.06 -14.52 3.82
CA GLY A 19 -11.27 -13.69 3.75
C GLY A 19 -11.44 -12.70 4.91
N TYR A 20 -12.59 -12.05 5.00
CA TYR A 20 -12.91 -11.07 6.05
C TYR A 20 -12.87 -11.70 7.46
N GLN A 21 -12.34 -10.97 8.45
CA GLN A 21 -12.03 -11.47 9.80
C GLN A 21 -12.61 -10.56 10.90
N PRO A 22 -13.94 -10.35 10.97
CA PRO A 22 -14.56 -9.38 11.87
C PRO A 22 -14.40 -9.72 13.35
N TYR A 23 -14.22 -11.01 13.67
CA TYR A 23 -14.08 -11.49 15.04
C TYR A 23 -12.62 -11.65 15.49
N TRP A 24 -11.67 -11.09 14.74
CA TRP A 24 -10.26 -11.16 15.09
C TRP A 24 -9.99 -10.43 16.41
N ARG A 25 -9.46 -11.17 17.40
CA ARG A 25 -9.07 -10.64 18.71
C ARG A 25 -7.55 -10.74 18.88
N PRO A 26 -6.79 -9.67 18.60
CA PRO A 26 -5.33 -9.67 18.74
C PRO A 26 -4.91 -9.83 20.21
N ARG A 27 -3.76 -10.47 20.43
CA ARG A 27 -3.12 -10.58 21.75
C ARG A 27 -2.42 -9.26 22.10
N THR A 28 -2.07 -9.05 23.37
CA THR A 28 -1.39 -7.82 23.86
C THR A 28 -0.19 -7.38 23.01
N PRO A 29 0.77 -8.26 22.63
CA PRO A 29 1.90 -7.83 21.80
C PRO A 29 1.50 -7.40 20.38
N THR A 30 0.37 -7.88 19.88
CA THR A 30 -0.19 -7.45 18.60
C THR A 30 -0.89 -6.11 18.74
N LEU A 31 -1.58 -5.86 19.87
CA LEU A 31 -2.18 -4.57 20.18
C LEU A 31 -1.13 -3.46 20.31
N GLU A 32 0.01 -3.73 20.95
CA GLU A 32 1.14 -2.78 21.03
C GLU A 32 1.67 -2.41 19.64
N LEU A 33 1.85 -3.42 18.78
CA LEU A 33 2.27 -3.19 17.40
C LEU A 33 1.22 -2.41 16.61
N LEU A 34 -0.07 -2.71 16.81
CA LEU A 34 -1.15 -1.95 16.17
C LEU A 34 -1.18 -0.50 16.62
N ALA A 35 -0.96 -0.21 17.90
CA ALA A 35 -0.87 1.16 18.40
C ALA A 35 0.28 1.94 17.74
N ALA A 36 1.43 1.30 17.53
CA ALA A 36 2.52 1.91 16.78
C ALA A 36 2.18 2.14 15.30
N VAL A 37 1.48 1.19 14.67
CA VAL A 37 0.98 1.37 13.30
C VAL A 37 0.01 2.55 13.24
N ASP A 38 -0.94 2.64 14.17
CA ASP A 38 -1.92 3.73 14.24
C ASP A 38 -1.18 5.08 14.36
N ALA A 39 -0.20 5.18 15.26
CA ALA A 39 0.63 6.39 15.42
C ALA A 39 1.42 6.76 14.14
N VAL A 40 1.89 5.77 13.38
CA VAL A 40 2.54 6.01 12.08
C VAL A 40 1.52 6.49 11.05
N LEU A 41 0.35 5.87 10.97
CA LEU A 41 -0.70 6.28 10.02
C LEU A 41 -1.19 7.71 10.33
N ASP A 42 -1.36 8.06 11.60
CA ASP A 42 -1.71 9.42 12.03
C ASP A 42 -0.62 10.42 11.66
N ARG A 43 0.66 10.07 11.90
CA ARG A 43 1.81 10.92 11.53
C ARG A 43 1.86 11.21 10.02
N TYR A 44 1.41 10.27 9.20
CA TYR A 44 1.42 10.36 7.74
C TYR A 44 0.02 10.56 7.15
N ALA A 45 -0.96 11.07 7.92
CA ALA A 45 -2.35 11.21 7.47
C ALA A 45 -2.47 11.99 6.15
N ASP A 46 -1.73 13.10 6.01
CA ASP A 46 -1.70 13.93 4.79
C ASP A 46 -0.92 13.29 3.62
N HIS A 47 -0.26 12.16 3.86
CA HIS A 47 0.62 11.47 2.91
C HIS A 47 0.17 10.02 2.61
N LEU A 48 -1.02 9.62 3.05
CA LEU A 48 -1.60 8.33 2.71
C LEU A 48 -1.94 8.27 1.20
N PRO A 49 -1.89 7.06 0.58
CA PRO A 49 -1.46 5.79 1.15
C PRO A 49 0.04 5.66 1.34
N VAL A 50 0.45 5.04 2.45
CA VAL A 50 1.85 4.62 2.69
C VAL A 50 2.06 3.15 2.31
N THR A 51 3.30 2.74 2.08
CA THR A 51 3.66 1.34 1.82
C THR A 51 3.90 0.58 3.13
N ILE A 52 3.77 -0.75 3.09
CA ILE A 52 4.15 -1.61 4.24
C ILE A 52 5.62 -1.37 4.65
N ARG A 53 6.52 -1.12 3.69
CA ARG A 53 7.94 -0.83 3.99
C ARG A 53 8.11 0.51 4.71
N GLN A 54 7.34 1.54 4.35
CA GLN A 54 7.35 2.82 5.06
C GLN A 54 6.87 2.66 6.50
N VAL A 55 5.78 1.92 6.72
CA VAL A 55 5.30 1.60 8.08
C VAL A 55 6.36 0.83 8.86
N PHE A 56 7.02 -0.14 8.22
CA PHE A 56 8.11 -0.89 8.85
C PHE A 56 9.27 0.00 9.29
N TYR A 57 9.77 0.88 8.41
CA TYR A 57 10.90 1.74 8.74
C TYR A 57 10.54 2.79 9.78
N ALA A 58 9.32 3.33 9.76
CA ALA A 58 8.85 4.23 10.81
C ALA A 58 8.79 3.50 12.17
N ALA A 59 8.22 2.30 12.22
CA ALA A 59 8.16 1.50 13.46
C ALA A 59 9.55 1.05 13.96
N VAL A 60 10.51 0.84 13.05
CA VAL A 60 11.92 0.59 13.40
C VAL A 60 12.59 1.84 13.97
N SER A 61 12.36 3.00 13.34
CA SER A 61 12.88 4.29 13.80
C SER A 61 12.34 4.65 15.19
N ASP A 62 11.07 4.32 15.45
CA ASP A 62 10.40 4.54 16.73
C ASP A 62 10.79 3.48 17.80
N GLY A 63 11.64 2.50 17.46
CA GLY A 63 12.12 1.46 18.38
C GLY A 63 11.12 0.34 18.69
N VAL A 64 9.97 0.31 18.01
CA VAL A 64 8.90 -0.68 18.23
C VAL A 64 9.21 -2.02 17.56
N LEU A 65 9.84 -1.99 16.40
CA LEU A 65 10.22 -3.18 15.65
C LEU A 65 11.75 -3.27 15.45
N PRO A 66 12.33 -4.47 15.56
CA PRO A 66 13.72 -4.67 15.15
C PRO A 66 13.81 -4.67 13.62
N LYS A 67 14.89 -4.08 13.08
CA LYS A 67 15.23 -4.10 11.64
C LYS A 67 15.66 -5.51 11.20
N THR A 68 14.71 -6.43 11.17
CA THR A 68 14.91 -7.86 10.88
C THR A 68 13.78 -8.38 10.00
N GLU A 69 14.07 -9.44 9.23
CA GLU A 69 13.05 -10.12 8.42
C GLU A 69 11.88 -10.63 9.25
N ARG A 70 12.15 -11.10 10.48
CA ARG A 70 11.12 -11.56 11.40
C ARG A 70 10.20 -10.41 11.82
N GLY A 71 10.77 -9.22 12.11
CA GLY A 71 10.00 -8.02 12.41
C GLY A 71 9.12 -7.60 11.24
N TYR A 72 9.69 -7.60 10.03
CA TYR A 72 8.95 -7.28 8.81
C TYR A 72 7.80 -8.26 8.55
N ARG A 73 8.04 -9.57 8.65
CA ARG A 73 7.00 -10.60 8.48
C ARG A 73 5.88 -10.46 9.52
N ARG A 74 6.24 -10.20 10.78
CA ARG A 74 5.26 -9.95 11.85
C ARG A 74 4.37 -8.74 11.53
N LEU A 75 4.95 -7.67 11.00
CA LEU A 75 4.19 -6.50 10.57
C LEU A 75 3.23 -6.84 9.41
N GLN A 76 3.72 -7.52 8.37
CA GLN A 76 2.90 -7.94 7.23
C GLN A 76 1.69 -8.78 7.67
N GLU A 77 1.90 -9.78 8.53
CA GLU A 77 0.84 -10.63 9.06
C GLU A 77 -0.18 -9.83 9.88
N THR A 78 0.32 -8.91 10.73
CA THR A 78 -0.51 -8.05 11.59
C THR A 78 -1.37 -7.08 10.77
N LEU A 79 -0.78 -6.36 9.82
CA LEU A 79 -1.49 -5.45 8.91
C LEU A 79 -2.51 -6.21 8.07
N GLY A 80 -2.16 -7.39 7.57
CA GLY A 80 -3.07 -8.24 6.81
C GLY A 80 -4.31 -8.62 7.61
N MET A 81 -4.14 -9.00 8.89
CA MET A 81 -5.28 -9.30 9.78
C MET A 81 -6.08 -8.04 10.14
N ALA A 82 -5.42 -6.92 10.43
CA ALA A 82 -6.08 -5.67 10.77
C ALA A 82 -6.96 -5.12 9.62
N ARG A 83 -6.47 -5.19 8.39
CA ARG A 83 -7.25 -4.83 7.19
C ARG A 83 -8.43 -5.78 6.97
N ARG A 84 -8.21 -7.09 7.11
CA ARG A 84 -9.28 -8.09 7.02
C ARG A 84 -10.31 -7.97 8.15
N ALA A 85 -9.93 -7.44 9.31
CA ALA A 85 -10.86 -7.16 10.40
C ALA A 85 -11.58 -5.81 10.27
N GLY A 86 -11.24 -4.99 9.26
CA GLY A 86 -11.79 -3.65 9.09
C GLY A 86 -11.24 -2.59 10.05
N ARG A 87 -10.16 -2.89 10.80
CA ARG A 87 -9.50 -1.92 11.69
C ARG A 87 -8.70 -0.89 10.91
N ILE A 88 -8.00 -1.32 9.87
CA ILE A 88 -7.19 -0.46 9.00
C ILE A 88 -7.87 -0.42 7.62
N PRO A 89 -8.23 0.77 7.10
CA PRO A 89 -8.82 0.88 5.77
C PRO A 89 -7.91 0.35 4.66
N TRP A 90 -8.49 -0.18 3.57
CA TRP A 90 -7.69 -0.74 2.48
C TRP A 90 -6.89 0.33 1.75
N GLU A 91 -7.41 1.55 1.70
CA GLU A 91 -6.87 2.76 1.10
C GLU A 91 -5.76 3.43 1.93
N ALA A 92 -5.55 3.05 3.18
CA ALA A 92 -4.49 3.63 4.01
C ALA A 92 -3.10 3.08 3.67
N ILE A 93 -3.04 1.85 3.14
CA ILE A 93 -1.79 1.14 2.87
C ILE A 93 -1.81 0.58 1.44
N ARG A 94 -0.82 0.99 0.63
CA ARG A 94 -0.62 0.45 -0.73
C ARG A 94 0.42 -0.66 -0.75
N ASP A 95 0.15 -1.69 -1.53
CA ASP A 95 1.11 -2.75 -1.84
C ASP A 95 1.85 -2.37 -3.14
N GLU A 96 3.17 -2.15 -3.05
CA GLU A 96 4.02 -2.03 -4.24
C GLU A 96 4.27 -3.42 -4.83
N SER A 97 3.24 -4.00 -5.43
CA SER A 97 3.36 -5.23 -6.21
C SER A 97 2.77 -5.01 -7.59
N GLY A 98 3.59 -4.42 -8.46
CA GLY A 98 3.38 -4.41 -9.90
C GLY A 98 2.81 -3.10 -10.45
N THR A 99 3.53 -2.51 -11.41
CA THR A 99 2.95 -1.59 -12.38
C THR A 99 2.28 -2.43 -13.44
N ALA A 100 0.95 -2.44 -13.50
CA ALA A 100 0.25 -3.01 -14.64
C ALA A 100 0.47 -2.05 -15.83
N ALA A 101 1.22 -2.50 -16.84
CA ALA A 101 1.26 -1.81 -18.12
C ALA A 101 -0.08 -2.05 -18.82
N VAL A 102 -1.04 -1.15 -18.60
CA VAL A 102 -2.32 -1.16 -19.32
C VAL A 102 -2.09 -0.51 -20.68
N PRO A 103 -2.26 -1.22 -21.81
CA PRO A 103 -2.17 -0.61 -23.13
C PRO A 103 -3.19 0.52 -23.24
N ALA A 104 -2.79 1.65 -23.82
CA ALA A 104 -3.71 2.74 -24.10
C ALA A 104 -4.74 2.25 -25.14
N ALA A 105 -6.00 2.10 -24.72
CA ALA A 105 -7.10 1.69 -25.57
C ALA A 105 -8.30 2.62 -25.37
N PHE A 106 -9.02 2.92 -26.45
CA PHE A 106 -10.20 3.76 -26.44
C PHE A 106 -11.38 2.99 -27.00
N ALA A 107 -12.56 3.14 -26.38
CA ALA A 107 -13.79 2.49 -26.86
C ALA A 107 -14.25 3.00 -28.25
N GLY A 108 -13.67 4.11 -28.72
CA GLY A 108 -13.95 4.69 -30.03
C GLY A 108 -13.42 6.13 -30.15
N PRO A 109 -13.67 6.80 -31.29
CA PRO A 109 -13.16 8.15 -31.56
C PRO A 109 -13.58 9.19 -30.52
N ASP A 110 -14.79 9.12 -29.98
CA ASP A 110 -15.26 10.10 -28.98
C ASP A 110 -14.58 9.91 -27.62
N ALA A 111 -14.32 8.67 -27.22
CA ALA A 111 -13.50 8.37 -26.05
C ALA A 111 -12.07 8.88 -26.21
N PHE A 112 -11.50 8.76 -27.42
CA PHE A 112 -10.20 9.35 -27.75
C PHE A 112 -10.21 10.88 -27.64
N ARG A 113 -11.21 11.56 -28.21
CA ARG A 113 -11.35 13.03 -28.09
C ARG A 113 -11.50 13.47 -26.63
N ALA A 114 -12.24 12.71 -25.82
CA ALA A 114 -12.34 12.97 -24.38
C ALA A 114 -11.01 12.78 -23.66
N GLY A 115 -10.22 11.77 -24.06
CA GLY A 115 -8.85 11.58 -23.59
C GLY A 115 -7.94 12.77 -23.91
N LEU A 116 -8.01 13.28 -25.15
CA LEU A 116 -7.24 14.46 -25.57
C LEU A 116 -7.59 15.70 -24.74
N ARG A 117 -8.88 15.96 -24.47
CA ARG A 117 -9.30 17.07 -23.61
C ARG A 117 -8.70 16.97 -22.20
N ARG A 118 -8.73 15.78 -21.58
CA ARG A 118 -8.09 15.54 -20.27
C ARG A 118 -6.58 15.76 -20.32
N ALA A 119 -5.91 15.33 -21.39
CA ALA A 119 -4.49 15.58 -21.57
C ALA A 119 -4.18 17.09 -21.66
N THR A 120 -5.05 17.86 -22.32
CA THR A 120 -4.95 19.32 -22.37
C THR A 120 -5.16 19.97 -21.00
N GLU A 121 -6.10 19.49 -20.18
CA GLU A 121 -6.30 19.97 -18.80
C GLU A 121 -5.08 19.72 -17.90
N GLY A 122 -4.41 18.59 -18.10
CA GLY A 122 -3.18 18.20 -17.43
C GLY A 122 -1.90 18.81 -18.01
N TYR A 123 -1.99 19.59 -19.10
CA TYR A 123 -0.81 20.17 -19.75
C TYR A 123 -0.07 21.13 -18.81
N ARG A 124 1.25 20.97 -18.74
CA ARG A 124 2.17 21.83 -17.99
C ARG A 124 3.40 22.11 -18.86
N LEU A 125 3.93 23.32 -18.77
CA LEU A 125 5.25 23.64 -19.30
C LEU A 125 6.33 23.09 -18.36
N ASP A 126 7.49 22.71 -18.91
CA ASP A 126 8.66 22.42 -18.07
C ASP A 126 9.08 23.71 -17.36
N ARG A 127 8.89 23.75 -16.04
CA ARG A 127 9.19 24.93 -15.21
C ARG A 127 10.69 25.15 -15.04
N GLN A 128 11.52 24.16 -15.34
CA GLN A 128 12.97 24.26 -15.27
C GLN A 128 13.62 24.62 -16.62
N GLU A 129 12.84 24.68 -17.71
CA GLU A 129 13.33 25.13 -19.02
C GLU A 129 13.83 26.58 -18.95
N GLY A 130 15.04 26.84 -19.44
CA GLY A 130 15.65 28.18 -19.44
C GLY A 130 16.22 28.65 -18.10
N GLN A 131 16.15 27.85 -17.03
CA GLN A 131 16.83 28.17 -15.77
C GLN A 131 18.36 28.00 -15.90
N PRO A 132 19.17 28.80 -15.19
CA PRO A 132 20.63 28.68 -15.23
C PRO A 132 21.16 27.36 -14.64
N VAL A 133 20.33 26.67 -13.84
CA VAL A 133 20.65 25.39 -13.21
C VAL A 133 19.43 24.46 -13.28
N ARG A 134 19.67 23.16 -13.42
CA ARG A 134 18.64 22.10 -13.32
C ARG A 134 18.67 21.54 -11.90
N LEU A 135 17.51 21.50 -11.24
CA LEU A 135 17.36 20.95 -9.90
C LEU A 135 16.82 19.53 -9.99
N GLU A 136 17.52 18.59 -9.34
CA GLU A 136 17.12 17.19 -9.26
C GLU A 136 17.07 16.74 -7.80
N VAL A 137 16.00 16.04 -7.44
CA VAL A 137 15.83 15.46 -6.11
C VAL A 137 16.05 13.95 -6.20
N TRP A 138 17.12 13.48 -5.57
CA TRP A 138 17.51 12.07 -5.59
C TRP A 138 17.15 11.39 -4.27
N CYS A 139 16.68 10.14 -4.35
CA CYS A 139 16.52 9.27 -3.20
C CYS A 139 16.89 7.82 -3.53
N GLU A 140 17.56 7.13 -2.61
CA GLU A 140 17.93 5.73 -2.79
C GLU A 140 16.69 4.79 -2.75
N ALA A 141 15.71 5.14 -1.93
CA ALA A 141 14.52 4.32 -1.74
C ALA A 141 13.47 4.63 -2.80
N ALA A 142 13.33 3.77 -3.81
CA ALA A 142 12.33 3.92 -4.88
C ALA A 142 10.90 4.16 -4.36
N GLY A 143 10.53 3.57 -3.22
CA GLY A 143 9.21 3.76 -2.61
C GLY A 143 8.95 5.16 -2.02
N MET A 144 9.98 6.02 -1.92
CA MET A 144 9.86 7.42 -1.50
C MET A 144 9.60 8.38 -2.66
N VAL A 145 9.78 7.94 -3.91
CA VAL A 145 9.61 8.79 -5.10
C VAL A 145 8.24 9.48 -5.12
N PRO A 146 7.10 8.80 -4.84
CA PRO A 146 5.79 9.48 -4.87
C PRO A 146 5.64 10.57 -3.81
N GLN A 147 6.25 10.41 -2.63
CA GLN A 147 6.20 11.41 -1.56
C GLN A 147 7.04 12.64 -1.93
N LEU A 148 8.25 12.42 -2.46
CA LEU A 148 9.11 13.51 -2.91
C LEU A 148 8.48 14.25 -4.10
N ALA A 149 7.89 13.53 -5.05
CA ALA A 149 7.18 14.12 -6.18
C ALA A 149 6.01 15.00 -5.71
N ALA A 150 5.21 14.55 -4.75
CA ALA A 150 4.09 15.34 -4.21
C ALA A 150 4.55 16.66 -3.54
N ILE A 151 5.71 16.65 -2.88
CA ILE A 151 6.29 17.85 -2.25
C ILE A 151 6.95 18.77 -3.29
N ALA A 152 7.58 18.21 -4.32
CA ALA A 152 8.30 18.95 -5.34
C ALA A 152 7.39 19.53 -6.44
N ASP A 153 6.23 18.92 -6.70
CA ASP A 153 5.29 19.31 -7.78
C ASP A 153 4.91 20.81 -7.80
N PRO A 154 4.69 21.50 -6.66
CA PRO A 154 4.46 22.94 -6.66
C PRO A 154 5.62 23.77 -7.21
N TYR A 155 6.84 23.24 -7.23
CA TYR A 155 8.07 23.94 -7.60
C TYR A 155 8.57 23.62 -9.02
N GLY A 156 8.08 22.54 -9.64
CA GLY A 156 8.51 22.12 -10.98
C GLY A 156 9.13 20.74 -11.00
#